data_AF-A0AA37QQ81-F1
#
_entry.id   AF-A0AA37QQ81-F1
#
_cell.length_a   1.000
_cell.length_b   1.000
_cell.length_c   1.000
_cell.angle_alpha   90.00
_cell.angle_beta   90.00
_cell.angle_gamma   90.00
#
_symmetry.space_group_name_H-M   'P 1'
#
loop_
_entity.id
_entity.type
_entity.pdbx_description
1 polymer ?
#
loop_
_entity_poly.entity_id
_entity_poly.type
_entity_poly.pdbx_seq_one_letter_code
_entity_poly.pdbx_strand_id
1 'polypeptide(L)'
;MPQTTFDSLTAAVTTINTPLPAGIDEATLLACLRTEISEPKWRVHVQAFFDEVDVSVIHRLVIDQAVTFEQLSKAIDSWRVAESENERWVREMAAFEMGRPDAEGAAGPR
;
A
#
# COMPACT_ATOMS: atom_id res chain seq x y z
N MET A 1 -17.66 -14.42 -5.70
CA MET A 1 -16.45 -14.99 -5.07
C MET A 1 -15.81 -13.87 -4.26
N PRO A 2 -15.39 -14.09 -3.00
CA PRO A 2 -14.55 -13.09 -2.33
C PRO A 2 -13.23 -12.97 -3.11
N GLN A 3 -12.82 -11.74 -3.42
CA GLN A 3 -11.51 -11.50 -4.03
C GLN A 3 -10.44 -11.79 -2.99
N THR A 4 -9.43 -12.59 -3.35
CA THR A 4 -8.31 -12.89 -2.46
C THR A 4 -7.27 -11.78 -2.53
N THR A 5 -6.40 -11.72 -1.53
CA THR A 5 -5.25 -10.81 -1.50
C THR A 5 -4.35 -10.99 -2.72
N PHE A 6 -4.20 -12.26 -3.14
CA PHE A 6 -3.44 -12.60 -4.34
C PHE A 6 -4.07 -12.00 -5.59
N ASP A 7 -5.39 -12.08 -5.75
CA ASP A 7 -6.09 -11.44 -6.87
C ASP A 7 -5.88 -9.92 -6.88
N SER A 8 -5.87 -9.29 -5.70
CA SER A 8 -5.64 -7.85 -5.55
C SER A 8 -4.20 -7.45 -5.92
N LEU A 9 -3.21 -8.25 -5.53
CA LEU A 9 -1.80 -8.05 -5.91
C LEU A 9 -1.58 -8.24 -7.40
N THR A 10 -2.10 -9.33 -7.98
CA THR A 10 -2.00 -9.59 -9.41
C THR A 10 -2.69 -8.51 -10.24
N ALA A 11 -3.84 -7.99 -9.78
CA ALA A 11 -4.49 -6.84 -10.41
C ALA A 11 -3.59 -5.60 -10.38
N ALA A 12 -3.03 -5.25 -9.22
CA ALA A 12 -2.13 -4.11 -9.07
C ALA A 12 -0.90 -4.23 -9.98
N VAL A 13 -0.23 -5.39 -9.95
CA VAL A 13 0.94 -5.69 -10.79
C VAL A 13 0.61 -5.60 -12.28
N THR A 14 -0.54 -6.12 -12.70
CA THR A 14 -1.00 -6.05 -14.09
C THR A 14 -1.17 -4.60 -14.54
N THR A 15 -1.83 -3.78 -13.71
CA THR A 15 -2.04 -2.35 -14.00
C THR A 15 -0.71 -1.61 -14.13
N ILE A 16 0.18 -1.69 -13.12
CA ILE A 16 1.42 -0.91 -13.10
C ILE A 16 2.46 -1.38 -14.13
N ASN A 17 2.41 -2.65 -14.55
CA ASN A 17 3.33 -3.18 -15.56
C ASN A 17 2.87 -2.88 -17.00
N THR A 18 1.59 -2.59 -17.24
CA THR A 18 1.04 -2.36 -18.59
C THR A 18 1.86 -1.35 -19.42
N PRO A 19 2.29 -0.19 -18.87
CA PRO A 19 3.09 0.77 -19.63
C PRO A 19 4.61 0.51 -19.58
N LEU A 20 5.11 -0.52 -18.89
CA LEU A 20 6.54 -0.65 -18.56
C LEU A 20 7.23 -1.80 -19.31
N PRO A 21 8.46 -1.59 -19.82
CA PRO A 21 9.20 -2.63 -20.56
C PRO A 21 9.75 -3.75 -19.66
N ALA A 22 9.92 -3.49 -18.36
CA ALA A 22 10.31 -4.45 -17.36
C ALA A 22 9.29 -4.43 -16.21
N GLY A 23 8.64 -5.57 -16.00
CA GLY A 23 7.64 -5.71 -14.95
C GLY A 23 8.26 -5.92 -13.57
N ILE A 24 7.53 -5.51 -12.54
CA ILE A 24 7.75 -5.93 -11.15
C ILE A 24 6.82 -7.11 -10.85
N ASP A 25 7.25 -8.09 -10.04
CA ASP A 25 6.38 -9.16 -9.55
C ASP A 25 5.70 -8.76 -8.22
N GLU A 26 4.69 -9.54 -7.81
CA GLU A 26 3.90 -9.27 -6.61
C GLU A 26 4.74 -9.23 -5.33
N ALA A 27 5.73 -10.11 -5.19
CA ALA A 27 6.56 -10.19 -3.99
C ALA A 27 7.51 -8.98 -3.91
N THR A 28 8.11 -8.60 -5.04
CA THR A 28 8.96 -7.42 -5.14
C THR A 28 8.17 -6.13 -4.89
N LEU A 29 6.94 -6.04 -5.42
CA LEU A 29 6.05 -4.90 -5.13
C LEU A 29 5.74 -4.80 -3.64
N LEU A 30 5.39 -5.90 -2.98
CA LEU A 30 5.16 -5.92 -1.54
C LEU A 30 6.39 -5.48 -0.75
N ALA A 31 7.58 -5.97 -1.12
CA ALA A 31 8.83 -5.57 -0.47
C ALA A 31 9.09 -4.05 -0.62
N CYS A 32 8.79 -3.47 -1.78
CA CYS A 32 8.85 -2.02 -1.99
C CYS A 32 7.87 -1.25 -1.10
N LEU A 33 6.61 -1.69 -1.03
CA LEU A 33 5.54 -1.05 -0.23
C LEU A 33 5.78 -1.18 1.28
N ARG A 34 6.47 -2.24 1.72
CA ARG A 34 6.90 -2.43 3.10
C ARG A 34 8.23 -1.73 3.41
N THR A 35 8.84 -1.05 2.43
CA THR A 35 10.17 -0.41 2.54
C THR A 35 11.29 -1.39 2.90
N GLU A 36 11.14 -2.68 2.56
CA GLU A 36 12.14 -3.73 2.79
C GLU A 36 13.28 -3.66 1.76
N ILE A 37 13.00 -3.14 0.57
CA ILE A 37 13.97 -2.87 -0.49
C ILE A 37 13.88 -1.41 -0.94
N SER A 38 14.99 -0.90 -1.50
CA SER A 38 15.13 0.51 -1.89
C SER A 38 15.85 0.71 -3.22
N GLU A 39 15.88 -0.33 -4.07
CA GLU A 39 16.52 -0.24 -5.38
C GLU A 39 15.84 0.82 -6.25
N PRO A 40 16.55 1.86 -6.72
CA PRO A 40 15.94 3.01 -7.40
C PRO A 40 15.12 2.68 -8.65
N LYS A 41 15.41 1.54 -9.31
CA LYS A 41 14.70 1.08 -10.51
C LYS A 41 13.21 0.82 -10.27
N TRP A 42 12.82 0.51 -9.03
CA TRP A 42 11.42 0.21 -8.67
C TRP A 42 10.58 1.44 -8.38
N ARG A 43 11.20 2.62 -8.29
CA ARG A 43 10.52 3.88 -7.99
C ARG A 43 9.34 4.13 -8.94
N VAL A 44 9.52 3.83 -10.23
CA VAL A 44 8.45 4.04 -11.23
C VAL A 44 7.24 3.14 -10.99
N HIS A 45 7.45 1.89 -10.57
CA HIS A 45 6.37 0.97 -10.23
C HIS A 45 5.65 1.37 -8.95
N VAL A 46 6.39 1.86 -7.94
CA VAL A 46 5.78 2.36 -6.70
C VAL A 46 4.96 3.63 -6.98
N GLN A 47 5.46 4.56 -7.81
CA GLN A 47 4.70 5.73 -8.23
C GLN A 47 3.42 5.32 -8.98
N ALA A 48 3.53 4.44 -9.98
CA ALA A 48 2.38 3.93 -10.73
C ALA A 48 1.37 3.19 -9.84
N PHE A 49 1.82 2.52 -8.77
CA PHE A 49 0.92 1.89 -7.81
C PHE A 49 0.01 2.92 -7.14
N PHE A 50 0.55 4.05 -6.70
CA PHE A 50 -0.28 5.08 -6.08
C PHE A 50 -1.11 5.86 -7.11
N ASP A 51 -0.63 6.02 -8.34
CA ASP A 51 -1.33 6.80 -9.38
C ASP A 51 -2.47 6.03 -10.05
N GLU A 52 -2.28 4.74 -10.34
CA GLU A 52 -3.12 4.01 -11.28
C GLU A 52 -3.96 2.89 -10.62
N VAL A 53 -3.54 2.41 -9.45
CA VAL A 53 -4.26 1.30 -8.79
C VAL A 53 -5.49 1.85 -8.08
N ASP A 54 -6.65 1.24 -8.33
CA ASP A 54 -7.90 1.62 -7.70
C ASP A 54 -7.79 1.54 -6.16
N VAL A 55 -8.29 2.57 -5.48
CA VAL A 55 -8.26 2.69 -4.01
C VAL A 55 -8.85 1.46 -3.31
N SER A 56 -9.84 0.79 -3.92
CA SER A 56 -10.47 -0.43 -3.38
C SER A 56 -9.49 -1.59 -3.34
N VAL A 57 -8.58 -1.69 -4.31
CA VAL A 57 -7.51 -2.70 -4.34
C VAL A 57 -6.49 -2.41 -3.25
N ILE A 58 -6.05 -1.15 -3.11
CA ILE A 58 -5.12 -0.74 -2.06
C ILE A 58 -5.71 -1.01 -0.67
N HIS A 59 -6.96 -0.62 -0.45
CA HIS A 59 -7.67 -0.86 0.79
C HIS A 59 -7.82 -2.36 1.10
N ARG A 60 -8.05 -3.18 0.07
CA ARG A 60 -8.14 -4.63 0.23
C ARG A 60 -6.83 -5.23 0.71
N LEU A 61 -5.69 -4.78 0.19
CA LEU A 61 -4.36 -5.21 0.65
C LEU A 61 -4.15 -4.90 2.14
N VAL A 62 -4.71 -3.79 2.62
CA VAL A 62 -4.66 -3.44 4.05
C VAL A 62 -5.58 -4.32 4.89
N ILE A 63 -6.83 -4.54 4.47
CA ILE A 63 -7.78 -5.42 5.15
C ILE A 63 -7.23 -6.83 5.30
N ASP A 64 -6.58 -7.33 4.24
CA ASP A 64 -5.97 -8.66 4.22
C ASP A 64 -4.58 -8.70 4.89
N GLN A 65 -4.14 -7.59 5.51
CA GLN A 65 -2.88 -7.45 6.25
C GLN A 65 -1.61 -7.72 5.42
N ALA A 66 -1.69 -7.59 4.09
CA ALA A 66 -0.50 -7.68 3.23
C ALA A 66 0.41 -6.46 3.44
N VAL A 67 -0.19 -5.30 3.71
CA VAL A 67 0.46 -4.04 4.08
C VAL A 67 -0.40 -3.32 5.12
N THR A 68 0.14 -2.29 5.76
CA THR A 68 -0.60 -1.39 6.66
C THR A 68 -0.62 0.02 6.09
N PHE A 69 -1.56 0.87 6.54
CA PHE A 69 -1.57 2.27 6.15
C PHE A 69 -0.27 3.00 6.56
N GLU A 70 0.32 2.63 7.70
CA GLU A 70 1.61 3.16 8.13
C GLU A 70 2.74 2.79 7.15
N GLN A 71 2.81 1.52 6.72
CA GLN A 71 3.79 1.08 5.72
C GLN A 71 3.62 1.81 4.39
N LEU A 72 2.37 1.97 3.92
CA LEU A 72 2.08 2.71 2.69
C LEU A 72 2.48 4.19 2.80
N SER A 73 2.19 4.84 3.94
CA SER A 73 2.63 6.22 4.19
C SER A 73 4.17 6.33 4.21
N LYS A 74 4.87 5.38 4.86
CA LYS A 74 6.33 5.33 4.84
C LYS A 74 6.90 5.11 3.44
N ALA A 75 6.24 4.29 2.62
CA ALA A 75 6.63 4.05 1.24
C ALA A 75 6.51 5.34 0.40
N ILE A 76 5.41 6.08 0.53
CA ILE A 76 5.23 7.39 -0.11
C ILE A 76 6.43 8.31 0.16
N ASP A 77 6.82 8.46 1.43
CA ASP A 77 7.92 9.34 1.82
C ASP A 77 9.28 8.79 1.36
N SER A 78 9.52 7.48 1.52
CA SER A 78 10.80 6.82 1.19
C SER A 78 11.09 6.85 -0.31
N TRP A 79 10.07 6.56 -1.12
CA TRP A 79 10.17 6.57 -2.58
C TRP A 79 9.98 7.97 -3.18
N ARG A 80 9.62 8.96 -2.36
CA ARG A 80 9.29 10.34 -2.75
C ARG A 80 8.24 10.34 -3.87
N VAL A 81 7.14 9.64 -3.64
CA VAL A 81 5.97 9.63 -4.52
C VAL A 81 5.44 11.06 -4.60
N ALA A 82 5.19 11.54 -5.81
CA ALA A 82 4.75 12.90 -6.06
C ALA A 82 3.27 12.93 -6.46
N GLU A 83 2.52 13.89 -5.90
CA GLU A 83 1.18 14.33 -6.32
C GLU A 83 0.26 13.21 -6.84
N SER A 84 0.12 12.16 -6.02
CA SER A 84 -0.66 10.98 -6.41
C SER A 84 -2.06 10.99 -5.82
N GLU A 85 -3.05 10.53 -6.59
CA GLU A 85 -4.46 10.53 -6.17
C GLU A 85 -4.66 9.74 -4.86
N ASN A 86 -4.03 8.57 -4.75
CA ASN A 86 -4.13 7.74 -3.57
C ASN A 86 -3.20 8.16 -2.42
N GLU A 87 -2.19 9.01 -2.66
CA GLU A 87 -1.24 9.46 -1.63
C GLU A 87 -1.99 10.13 -0.47
N ARG A 88 -2.85 11.09 -0.80
CA ARG A 88 -3.59 11.87 0.18
C ARG A 88 -4.48 10.96 1.04
N TRP A 89 -5.22 10.06 0.38
CA TRP A 89 -6.10 9.12 1.06
C TRP A 89 -5.33 8.21 2.02
N VAL A 90 -4.17 7.66 1.59
CA VAL A 90 -3.31 6.83 2.46
C VAL A 90 -2.83 7.61 3.69
N ARG A 91 -2.40 8.86 3.52
CA ARG A 91 -1.94 9.70 4.64
C ARG A 91 -3.08 9.99 5.63
N GLU A 92 -4.28 10.28 5.14
CA GLU A 92 -5.47 10.51 5.96
C GLU A 92 -5.83 9.27 6.78
N MET A 93 -5.79 8.08 6.16
CA MET A 93 -6.06 6.81 6.84
C MET A 93 -4.98 6.44 7.85
N ALA A 94 -3.70 6.62 7.52
CA ALA A 94 -2.60 6.37 8.46
C ALA A 94 -2.68 7.27 9.70
N ALA A 95 -3.04 8.54 9.52
CA ALA A 95 -3.25 9.47 10.63
C ALA A 95 -4.45 9.05 11.51
N PHE A 96 -5.52 8.54 10.91
CA PHE A 96 -6.68 8.03 11.65
C PHE A 96 -6.32 6.79 12.50
N GLU A 97 -5.55 5.86 11.96
CA GLU A 97 -5.10 4.68 12.72
C GLU A 97 -4.18 5.04 13.88
N MET A 98 -3.23 5.97 13.68
CA MET A 98 -2.35 6.45 14.75
C MET A 98 -3.08 7.31 15.80
N GLY A 99 -4.10 8.04 15.37
CA GLY A 99 -4.92 8.90 16.22
C GLY A 99 -5.98 8.15 17.03
N ARG A 100 -6.17 6.85 16.78
CA ARG A 100 -7.04 6.01 17.60
C ARG A 100 -6.30 5.75 18.91
N PRO A 101 -6.67 6.39 20.04
CA PRO A 101 -6.17 5.91 21.33
C PRO A 101 -6.58 4.44 21.42
N ASP A 102 -5.67 3.57 21.83
CA ASP A 102 -5.96 2.21 22.22
C ASP A 102 -7.09 2.24 23.27
N ALA A 103 -8.33 2.22 22.81
CA ALA A 103 -9.50 1.99 23.63
C ALA A 103 -9.58 0.48 23.94
N GLU A 104 -8.46 -0.06 24.41
CA GLU A 104 -8.32 -1.39 24.97
C GLU A 104 -7.44 -1.28 26.23
N GLY A 105 -7.79 -0.30 27.07
CA GLY A 105 -7.30 -0.13 28.44
C GLY A 105 -8.43 -0.15 29.48
N ALA A 106 -9.68 -0.43 29.07
CA ALA A 106 -10.76 -0.73 30.00
C ALA A 106 -10.77 -2.23 30.30
N ALA A 107 -9.73 -2.68 31.01
CA ALA A 107 -9.80 -3.91 31.75
C ALA A 107 -11.04 -3.86 32.67
N GLY A 108 -11.95 -4.82 32.53
CA GLY A 108 -12.72 -5.27 33.68
C GLY A 108 -11.76 -5.79 34.78
N PRO A 109 -12.18 -6.00 36.05
CA PRO A 109 -13.53 -6.43 36.44
C PRO A 109 -14.09 -5.80 37.75
N ARG A 110 -15.42 -5.73 37.87
CA ARG A 110 -16.25 -6.25 38.98
C ARG A 110 -17.68 -5.76 38.87
#